data_AF-A0A961WEF4-F1
#
_entry.id   AF-A0A961WEF4-F1
#
_cell.length_a   1.000
_cell.length_b   1.000
_cell.length_c   1.000
_cell.angle_alpha   90.00
_cell.angle_beta   90.00
_cell.angle_gamma   90.00
#
_symmetry.space_group_name_H-M   'P 1'
#
loop_
_entity.id
_entity.type
_entity.pdbx_description
1 polymer ?
#
loop_
_entity_poly.entity_id
_entity_poly.type
_entity_poly.pdbx_seq_one_letter_code
_entity_poly.pdbx_strand_id
1 'polypeptide(L)'
;MPRFTSPALSVLVVACMGVTAASASEEAAGRYTMTPTDGGFIRLDTQTGAVSMCANEDGTWACRALPDDQRSLQDRIARLEEENRSLKDENRRLEDVMGLNPGQPGDGTSQGAPGEAPPLAPPGQGFKLPSEKDLDQAFDYFEGIMKKFRERLKKLEQQEKKDGAVPL
;
A
#
# COMPACT_ATOMS: atom_id res chain seq x y z
N MET A 1 31.37 -73.50 -64.01
CA MET A 1 29.91 -73.57 -63.74
C MET A 1 29.48 -72.25 -63.12
N PRO A 2 28.55 -71.50 -63.75
CA PRO A 2 28.17 -70.13 -63.39
C PRO A 2 26.93 -70.08 -62.48
N ARG A 3 26.81 -69.05 -61.61
CA ARG A 3 25.54 -68.45 -61.11
C ARG A 3 25.84 -66.98 -60.71
N PHE A 4 25.45 -65.97 -61.49
CA PHE A 4 24.16 -65.19 -61.45
C PHE A 4 23.87 -64.69 -60.01
N THR A 5 23.61 -63.42 -59.64
CA THR A 5 23.17 -62.18 -60.33
C THR A 5 23.19 -60.98 -59.36
N SER A 6 23.49 -59.80 -59.92
CA SER A 6 23.21 -58.38 -59.60
C SER A 6 22.68 -57.82 -58.25
N PRO A 7 22.97 -56.52 -57.98
CA PRO A 7 22.72 -55.79 -56.74
C PRO A 7 21.33 -55.14 -56.71
N ALA A 8 20.69 -55.13 -55.54
CA ALA A 8 19.46 -54.37 -55.31
C ALA A 8 19.79 -52.94 -54.90
N LEU A 9 19.71 -52.06 -55.91
CA LEU A 9 19.58 -50.62 -55.85
C LEU A 9 18.45 -50.25 -54.85
N SER A 10 18.79 -49.71 -53.68
CA SER A 10 17.79 -49.17 -52.74
C SER A 10 17.61 -47.69 -53.01
N VAL A 11 16.42 -47.39 -53.50
CA VAL A 11 15.92 -46.10 -53.99
C VAL A 11 15.92 -45.04 -52.89
N LEU A 12 16.41 -43.86 -53.28
CA LEU A 12 16.35 -42.58 -52.60
C LEU A 12 14.89 -42.17 -52.31
N VAL A 13 14.54 -41.97 -51.04
CA VAL A 13 13.37 -41.16 -50.65
C VAL A 13 13.90 -39.98 -49.84
N VAL A 14 14.18 -38.88 -50.56
CA VAL A 14 14.36 -37.56 -49.95
C VAL A 14 12.98 -37.11 -49.47
N ALA A 15 12.71 -37.34 -48.18
CA ALA A 15 11.60 -36.69 -47.51
C ALA A 15 12.00 -35.22 -47.27
N CYS A 16 11.68 -34.35 -48.23
CA CYS A 16 11.56 -32.92 -47.96
C CYS A 16 10.40 -32.72 -46.98
N MET A 17 10.66 -32.86 -45.68
CA MET A 17 9.82 -32.25 -44.66
C MET A 17 9.93 -30.73 -44.86
N GLY A 18 8.96 -30.19 -45.60
CA GLY A 18 8.74 -28.76 -45.66
C GLY A 18 8.45 -28.27 -44.24
N VAL A 19 9.43 -27.59 -43.64
CA VAL A 19 9.19 -26.74 -42.49
C VAL A 19 8.33 -25.60 -43.02
N THR A 20 7.01 -25.72 -42.86
CA THR A 20 6.12 -24.56 -42.89
C THR A 20 6.42 -23.77 -41.61
N ALA A 21 7.44 -22.93 -41.66
CA ALA A 21 7.57 -21.86 -40.69
C ALA A 21 6.33 -20.98 -40.85
N ALA A 22 5.42 -21.08 -39.89
CA ALA A 22 4.21 -20.30 -39.83
C ALA A 22 4.58 -18.81 -39.97
N SER A 23 4.17 -18.20 -41.09
CA SER A 23 4.19 -16.76 -41.26
C SER A 23 3.17 -16.16 -40.30
N ALA A 24 3.58 -15.92 -39.06
CA ALA A 24 2.90 -15.06 -38.09
C ALA A 24 2.91 -13.57 -38.49
N SER A 25 3.22 -13.27 -39.75
CA SER A 25 3.45 -11.92 -40.28
C SER A 25 2.18 -11.24 -40.81
N GLU A 26 1.07 -11.96 -40.99
CA GLU A 26 -0.13 -11.39 -41.62
C GLU A 26 -1.14 -10.82 -40.60
N GLU A 27 -1.29 -11.42 -39.40
CA GLU A 27 -2.05 -10.80 -38.29
C GLU A 27 -1.34 -9.59 -37.65
N ALA A 28 -0.07 -9.39 -37.97
CA ALA A 28 0.75 -8.29 -37.45
C ALA A 28 0.64 -6.99 -38.26
N ALA A 29 0.01 -7.03 -39.45
CA ALA A 29 -0.14 -5.87 -40.32
C ALA A 29 -0.99 -4.77 -39.64
N GLY A 30 -0.30 -3.78 -39.05
CA GLY A 30 -0.92 -2.65 -38.34
C GLY A 30 -0.98 -2.78 -36.81
N ARG A 31 -0.68 -3.95 -36.24
CA ARG A 31 -0.61 -4.12 -34.78
C ARG A 31 0.64 -3.47 -34.18
N TYR A 32 1.76 -3.54 -34.89
CA TYR A 32 3.02 -2.99 -34.41
C TYR A 32 3.36 -1.71 -35.16
N THR A 33 3.61 -0.63 -34.43
CA THR A 33 4.23 0.57 -35.00
C THR A 33 5.70 0.60 -34.59
N MET A 34 6.55 1.00 -35.54
CA MET A 34 8.00 1.05 -35.36
C MET A 34 8.47 2.49 -35.54
N THR A 35 9.19 3.01 -34.55
CA THR A 35 9.79 4.36 -34.58
C THR A 35 11.30 4.23 -34.50
N PRO A 36 12.08 4.76 -35.47
CA PRO A 36 13.53 4.70 -35.43
C PRO A 36 14.11 5.52 -34.25
N THR A 37 15.23 5.06 -33.70
CA THR A 37 15.96 5.67 -32.58
C THR A 37 17.45 5.38 -32.73
N ASP A 38 18.30 6.08 -31.98
CA ASP A 38 19.74 5.79 -31.95
C ASP A 38 19.98 4.35 -31.47
N GLY A 39 20.66 3.55 -32.29
CA GLY A 39 21.00 2.15 -32.00
C GLY A 39 19.90 1.12 -32.28
N GLY A 40 18.75 1.50 -32.85
CA GLY A 40 17.68 0.54 -33.15
C GLY A 40 16.32 1.15 -33.49
N PHE A 41 15.25 0.54 -33.00
CA PHE A 41 13.88 1.07 -33.12
C PHE A 41 13.04 0.77 -31.87
N ILE A 42 12.12 1.67 -31.56
CA ILE A 42 11.05 1.43 -30.60
C ILE A 42 9.90 0.72 -31.32
N ARG A 43 9.42 -0.38 -30.75
CA ARG A 43 8.20 -1.09 -31.18
C ARG A 43 7.08 -0.85 -30.19
N LEU A 44 5.95 -0.33 -30.65
CA LEU A 44 4.71 -0.20 -29.88
C LEU A 44 3.69 -1.23 -30.38
N ASP A 45 3.12 -2.01 -29.47
CA ASP A 45 1.95 -2.85 -29.73
C ASP A 45 0.67 -2.03 -29.54
N THR A 46 -0.05 -1.73 -30.62
CA THR A 46 -1.25 -0.89 -30.62
C THR A 46 -2.45 -1.51 -29.91
N GLN A 47 -2.43 -2.83 -29.66
CA GLN A 47 -3.50 -3.50 -28.91
C GLN A 47 -3.27 -3.46 -27.39
N THR A 48 -2.02 -3.60 -26.96
CA THR A 48 -1.69 -3.73 -25.52
C THR A 48 -1.05 -2.47 -24.93
N GLY A 49 -0.59 -1.55 -25.77
CA GLY A 49 0.21 -0.38 -25.36
C GLY A 49 1.65 -0.72 -24.98
N ALA A 50 2.08 -1.99 -25.09
CA ALA A 50 3.41 -2.41 -24.69
C ALA A 50 4.48 -1.81 -25.61
N VAL A 51 5.51 -1.23 -25.01
CA VAL A 51 6.65 -0.61 -25.71
C VAL A 51 7.89 -1.49 -25.54
N SER A 52 8.64 -1.72 -26.60
CA SER A 52 9.92 -2.44 -26.57
C SER A 52 10.99 -1.68 -27.31
N MET A 53 12.23 -1.68 -26.80
CA MET A 53 13.41 -1.22 -27.53
C MET A 53 14.04 -2.41 -28.24
N CYS A 54 14.12 -2.35 -29.56
CA CYS A 54 14.74 -3.37 -30.39
C CYS A 54 16.07 -2.84 -30.93
N ALA A 55 17.15 -3.54 -30.61
CA ALA A 55 18.50 -3.19 -31.06
C ALA A 55 19.18 -4.41 -31.69
N ASN A 56 20.18 -4.16 -32.52
CA ASN A 56 21.07 -5.21 -33.02
C ASN A 56 22.27 -5.33 -32.08
N GLU A 57 22.39 -6.47 -31.41
CA GLU A 57 23.53 -6.82 -30.57
C GLU A 57 24.25 -8.00 -31.24
N ASP A 58 25.51 -7.81 -31.62
CA ASP A 58 26.37 -8.83 -32.22
C ASP A 58 25.75 -9.53 -33.45
N GLY A 59 25.07 -8.76 -34.32
CA GLY A 59 24.42 -9.29 -35.52
C GLY A 59 23.06 -9.92 -35.27
N THR A 60 22.61 -10.01 -34.01
CA THR A 60 21.29 -10.55 -33.63
C THR A 60 20.37 -9.42 -33.20
N TRP A 61 19.15 -9.40 -33.73
CA TRP A 61 18.11 -8.46 -33.29
C TRP A 61 17.42 -8.97 -32.03
N ALA A 62 17.39 -8.16 -30.99
CA ALA A 62 16.68 -8.46 -29.75
C ALA A 62 15.82 -7.27 -29.33
N CYS A 63 14.59 -7.55 -28.89
CA CYS A 63 13.67 -6.54 -28.35
C CYS A 63 13.57 -6.71 -26.83
N ARG A 64 13.90 -5.67 -26.09
CA ARG A 64 13.72 -5.61 -24.63
C ARG A 64 12.49 -4.76 -24.30
N ALA A 65 11.59 -5.30 -23.47
CA ALA A 65 10.44 -4.54 -22.99
C ALA A 65 10.92 -3.32 -22.20
N LEU A 66 10.38 -2.15 -22.53
CA LEU A 66 10.58 -0.97 -21.69
C LEU A 66 9.68 -1.13 -20.46
N PRO A 67 10.17 -0.82 -19.25
CA PRO A 67 9.36 -0.84 -18.05
C PRO A 67 8.14 0.07 -18.27
N ASP A 68 6.96 -0.49 -18.06
CA ASP A 68 5.71 0.25 -18.12
C ASP A 68 5.57 1.04 -16.81
N ASP A 69 6.18 2.23 -16.80
CA ASP A 69 6.08 3.15 -15.67
C ASP A 69 4.62 3.48 -15.36
N GLN A 70 3.72 3.43 -16.35
CA GLN A 70 2.32 3.74 -16.14
C GLN A 70 1.61 2.72 -15.25
N ARG A 71 1.84 1.42 -15.43
CA ARG A 71 1.26 0.40 -14.53
C ARG A 71 1.81 0.50 -13.10
N SER A 72 3.12 0.64 -12.96
CA SER A 72 3.77 0.83 -11.66
C SER A 72 3.24 2.07 -10.93
N LEU A 73 3.04 3.17 -11.66
CA LEU A 73 2.46 4.40 -11.11
C LEU A 73 0.98 4.21 -10.73
N GLN A 74 0.19 3.52 -11.55
CA GLN A 74 -1.21 3.22 -11.23
C GLN A 74 -1.34 2.34 -9.98
N ASP A 75 -0.50 1.31 -9.83
CA ASP A 75 -0.48 0.48 -8.62
C ASP A 75 -0.13 1.30 -7.37
N ARG A 76 0.84 2.21 -7.49
CA ARG A 76 1.20 3.14 -6.41
C ARG A 76 0.08 4.11 -6.08
N ILE A 77 -0.63 4.63 -7.09
CA ILE A 77 -1.81 5.51 -6.89
C ILE A 77 -2.90 4.75 -6.14
N ALA A 78 -3.26 3.54 -6.60
CA ALA A 78 -4.29 2.73 -5.96
C ALA A 78 -3.97 2.44 -4.49
N ARG A 79 -2.72 2.07 -4.19
CA ARG A 79 -2.25 1.86 -2.81
C ARG A 79 -2.33 3.14 -1.98
N LEU A 80 -1.85 4.27 -2.51
CA LEU A 80 -1.88 5.55 -1.80
C LEU A 80 -3.31 6.03 -1.53
N GLU A 81 -4.24 5.82 -2.47
CA GLU A 81 -5.65 6.13 -2.27
C GLU A 81 -6.27 5.26 -1.16
N GLU A 82 -5.92 3.98 -1.09
CA GLU A 82 -6.37 3.08 -0.02
C GLU A 82 -5.83 3.51 1.35
N GLU A 83 -4.52 3.78 1.45
CA GLU A 83 -3.91 4.29 2.68
C GLU A 83 -4.52 5.62 3.10
N ASN A 84 -4.79 6.51 2.16
CA ASN A 84 -5.41 7.81 2.45
C ASN A 84 -6.84 7.66 2.98
N ARG A 85 -7.64 6.75 2.39
CA ARG A 85 -8.98 6.42 2.91
C ARG A 85 -8.88 5.87 4.34
N SER A 86 -8.01 4.89 4.57
CA SER A 86 -7.81 4.29 5.89
C SER A 86 -7.41 5.33 6.95
N LEU A 87 -6.44 6.20 6.62
CA LEU A 87 -5.98 7.23 7.54
C LEU A 87 -7.06 8.28 7.84
N LYS A 88 -7.88 8.65 6.84
CA LYS A 88 -9.02 9.55 7.04
C LYS A 88 -10.08 8.93 7.96
N ASP A 89 -10.36 7.64 7.80
CA ASP A 89 -11.32 6.92 8.64
C ASP A 89 -10.81 6.82 10.09
N GLU A 90 -9.53 6.53 10.28
CA GLU A 90 -8.90 6.52 11.60
C GLU A 90 -8.95 7.92 12.24
N ASN A 91 -8.58 8.96 11.50
CA ASN A 91 -8.63 10.33 12.03
C ASN A 91 -10.05 10.74 12.43
N ARG A 92 -11.07 10.43 11.61
CA ARG A 92 -12.48 10.65 11.97
C ARG A 92 -12.85 9.95 13.28
N ARG A 93 -12.45 8.68 13.44
CA ARG A 93 -12.69 7.93 14.68
C ARG A 93 -12.02 8.59 15.88
N LEU A 94 -10.79 9.10 15.73
CA LEU A 94 -10.10 9.81 16.80
C LEU A 94 -10.79 11.14 17.14
N GLU A 95 -11.19 11.90 16.12
CA GLU A 95 -11.95 13.14 16.29
C GLU A 95 -13.26 12.91 17.05
N ASP A 96 -13.97 11.81 16.75
CA ASP A 96 -15.21 11.42 17.43
C ASP A 96 -14.95 11.08 18.92
N VAL A 97 -13.90 10.30 19.21
CA VAL A 97 -13.51 9.94 20.59
C VAL A 97 -13.10 11.19 21.38
N MET A 98 -12.44 12.14 20.74
CA MET A 98 -12.01 13.40 21.34
C MET A 98 -13.12 14.47 21.38
N GLY A 99 -14.28 14.20 20.77
CA GLY A 99 -15.40 15.15 20.69
C GLY A 99 -15.06 16.43 19.91
N LEU A 100 -14.09 16.36 19.00
CA LEU A 100 -13.61 17.52 18.21
C LEU A 100 -14.48 17.80 16.98
N ASN A 101 -15.44 16.92 16.67
CA ASN A 101 -16.30 17.05 15.50
C ASN A 101 -17.80 17.16 15.87
N PRO A 102 -18.27 18.29 16.42
CA PRO A 102 -19.69 18.55 16.61
C PRO A 102 -20.33 18.94 15.27
N GLY A 103 -20.60 17.94 14.43
CA GLY A 103 -21.52 18.07 13.29
C GLY A 103 -20.88 18.00 11.91
N GLN A 104 -20.90 16.81 11.32
CA GLN A 104 -21.09 16.68 9.88
C GLN A 104 -22.24 15.71 9.63
N PRO A 105 -23.41 16.17 9.16
CA PRO A 105 -24.44 15.28 8.65
C PRO A 105 -23.89 14.63 7.39
N GLY A 106 -23.70 13.31 7.44
CA GLY A 106 -23.49 12.50 6.25
C GLY A 106 -24.78 12.47 5.43
N ASP A 107 -24.64 12.83 4.16
CA ASP A 107 -25.50 12.46 3.03
C ASP A 107 -27.02 12.72 3.13
N GLY A 108 -27.43 13.86 2.57
CA GLY A 108 -28.47 13.91 1.53
C GLY A 108 -29.77 13.14 1.77
N THR A 109 -30.71 13.73 2.53
CA THR A 109 -32.14 13.88 2.17
C THR A 109 -32.89 14.43 3.39
N SER A 110 -33.01 15.75 3.49
CA SER A 110 -34.02 16.37 4.37
C SER A 110 -34.99 17.20 3.53
N GLN A 111 -35.96 16.52 2.94
CA GLN A 111 -37.25 17.14 2.67
C GLN A 111 -38.19 16.72 3.80
N GLY A 112 -38.56 17.68 4.65
CA GLY A 112 -39.50 17.49 5.75
C GLY A 112 -39.80 18.83 6.40
N ALA A 113 -41.04 19.29 6.21
CA ALA A 113 -41.59 20.60 6.57
C ALA A 113 -41.62 20.89 8.10
N PRO A 114 -41.92 22.13 8.54
CA PRO A 114 -41.84 22.53 9.94
C PRO A 114 -43.08 22.07 10.72
N GLY A 115 -42.86 21.37 11.84
CA GLY A 115 -43.92 20.98 12.75
C GLY A 115 -43.38 20.21 13.96
N GLU A 116 -43.70 20.72 15.14
CA GLU A 116 -43.62 20.13 16.49
C GLU A 116 -42.30 19.53 17.00
N ALA A 117 -41.74 20.20 18.02
CA ALA A 117 -40.64 19.70 18.83
C ALA A 117 -41.06 18.49 19.70
N PRO A 118 -40.34 17.34 19.65
CA PRO A 118 -40.51 16.26 20.62
C PRO A 118 -39.79 16.58 21.94
N PRO A 119 -40.21 15.98 23.07
CA PRO A 119 -39.71 16.30 24.40
C PRO A 119 -38.24 15.92 24.58
N LEU A 120 -37.49 16.78 25.27
CA LEU A 120 -36.06 16.67 25.52
C LEU A 120 -35.67 15.29 26.05
N ALA A 121 -34.90 14.54 25.25
CA ALA A 121 -34.14 13.39 25.72
C ALA A 121 -32.96 13.88 26.61
N PRO A 122 -32.60 13.13 27.68
CA PRO A 122 -31.50 13.52 28.57
C PRO A 122 -30.15 13.49 27.82
N PRO A 123 -29.27 14.49 28.01
CA PRO A 123 -28.02 14.57 27.26
C PRO A 123 -26.98 13.60 27.81
N GLY A 124 -26.67 12.57 27.04
CA GLY A 124 -25.45 11.78 27.11
C GLY A 124 -25.11 11.34 25.69
N GLN A 125 -23.89 11.38 25.19
CA GLN A 125 -22.57 11.46 25.81
C GLN A 125 -21.69 12.29 24.88
N GLY A 126 -21.43 13.55 25.23
CA GLY A 126 -20.21 14.22 24.80
C GLY A 126 -19.09 13.83 25.76
N PHE A 127 -17.84 13.93 25.32
CA PHE A 127 -16.65 13.94 26.17
C PHE A 127 -16.91 14.88 27.36
N LYS A 128 -17.34 14.31 28.50
CA LYS A 128 -17.48 15.06 29.75
C LYS A 128 -16.06 15.32 30.19
N LEU A 129 -15.62 16.57 30.10
CA LEU A 129 -14.52 17.00 30.96
C LEU A 129 -14.85 16.48 32.37
N PRO A 130 -13.92 15.73 33.01
CA PRO A 130 -14.14 15.21 34.36
C PRO A 130 -14.70 16.32 35.24
N SER A 131 -15.69 15.98 36.07
CA SER A 131 -16.35 16.98 36.92
C SER A 131 -15.29 17.65 37.79
N GLU A 132 -15.51 18.90 38.22
CA GLU A 132 -14.62 19.60 39.15
C GLU A 132 -14.27 18.73 40.37
N LYS A 133 -15.22 17.90 40.83
CA LYS A 133 -15.02 16.91 41.90
C LYS A 133 -14.00 15.82 41.57
N ASP A 134 -13.96 15.36 40.33
CA ASP A 134 -13.00 14.33 39.89
C ASP A 134 -11.58 14.91 39.80
N LEU A 135 -11.47 16.19 39.43
CA LEU A 135 -10.20 16.93 39.42
C LEU A 135 -9.70 17.17 40.84
N ASP A 136 -10.58 17.63 41.74
CA ASP A 136 -10.25 17.83 43.15
C ASP A 136 -9.81 16.51 43.81
N GLN A 137 -10.52 15.42 43.53
CA GLN A 137 -10.15 14.09 44.02
C GLN A 137 -8.78 13.62 43.50
N ALA A 138 -8.44 13.93 42.25
CA ALA A 138 -7.13 13.60 41.68
C ALA A 138 -6.00 14.42 42.33
N PHE A 139 -6.25 15.71 42.60
CA PHE A 139 -5.29 16.57 43.30
C PHE A 139 -5.10 16.13 44.75
N ASP A 140 -6.16 15.79 45.47
CA ASP A 140 -6.10 15.26 46.84
C ASP A 140 -5.28 13.96 46.91
N TYR A 141 -5.48 13.07 45.94
CA TYR A 141 -4.70 11.83 45.82
C TYR A 141 -3.22 12.12 45.57
N PHE A 142 -2.91 13.02 44.62
CA PHE A 142 -1.55 13.42 44.30
C PHE A 142 -0.85 14.11 45.47
N GLU A 143 -1.55 15.00 46.18
CA GLU A 143 -1.04 15.65 47.39
C GLU A 143 -0.72 14.61 48.48
N GLY A 144 -1.59 13.61 48.66
CA GLY A 144 -1.36 12.49 49.56
C GLY A 144 -0.10 11.68 49.23
N ILE A 145 0.16 11.42 47.95
CA ILE A 145 1.39 10.75 47.48
C ILE A 145 2.62 11.60 47.82
N MET A 146 2.59 12.88 47.46
CA MET A 146 3.72 13.79 47.65
C MET A 146 4.05 13.99 49.13
N LYS A 147 3.03 14.05 49.99
CA LYS A 147 3.21 14.14 51.44
C LYS A 147 3.87 12.88 52.01
N LYS A 148 3.37 11.70 51.65
CA LYS A 148 3.97 10.41 52.07
C LYS A 148 5.40 10.25 51.57
N PHE A 149 5.68 10.67 50.34
CA PHE A 149 7.02 10.61 49.77
C PHE A 149 8.00 11.49 50.57
N ARG A 150 7.61 12.73 50.88
CA ARG A 150 8.42 13.65 51.69
C ARG A 150 8.68 13.14 53.11
N GLU A 151 7.67 12.52 53.74
CA GLU A 151 7.83 11.92 55.07
C GLU A 151 8.84 10.76 55.06
N ARG A 152 8.80 9.91 54.02
CA ARG A 152 9.77 8.82 53.85
C ARG A 152 11.19 9.33 53.63
N LEU A 153 11.37 10.38 52.81
CA LEU A 153 12.67 11.01 52.61
C LEU A 153 13.25 11.58 53.90
N LYS A 154 12.47 12.36 54.67
CA LYS A 154 12.92 12.91 55.96
C LYS A 154 13.30 11.82 56.96
N LYS A 155 12.61 10.68 56.94
CA LYS A 155 12.93 9.53 57.79
C LYS A 155 14.30 8.95 57.47
N LEU A 156 14.66 8.86 56.18
CA LEU A 156 15.97 8.38 55.74
C LEU A 156 17.08 9.36 56.14
N GLU A 157 16.90 10.67 55.89
CA GLU A 157 17.88 11.70 56.30
C GLU A 157 18.12 11.72 57.82
N GLN A 158 17.06 11.51 58.62
CA GLN A 158 17.18 11.44 60.08
C GLN A 158 17.86 10.15 60.56
N GLN A 159 17.72 9.04 59.84
CA GLN A 159 18.46 7.82 60.13
C GLN A 159 19.95 8.03 59.86
N GLU A 160 20.30 8.59 58.70
CA GLU A 160 21.69 8.93 58.35
C GLU A 160 22.32 9.89 59.38
N LYS A 161 21.58 10.91 59.82
CA LYS A 161 22.08 11.86 60.83
C LYS A 161 22.25 11.24 62.23
N LYS A 162 21.41 10.27 62.60
CA LYS A 162 21.53 9.55 63.89
C LYS A 162 22.69 8.56 63.88
N ASP A 163 22.86 7.84 62.78
CA ASP A 163 23.92 6.85 62.61
C ASP A 163 25.30 7.53 62.45
N GLY A 164 25.35 8.71 61.82
CA GLY A 164 26.56 9.54 61.73
C GLY A 164 26.91 10.34 62.99
N ALA A 165 26.05 10.35 64.02
CA ALA A 165 26.27 11.08 65.27
C ALA A 165 26.80 10.20 66.41
N VAL A 166 27.13 8.92 66.16
CA VAL A 166 27.81 8.06 67.12
C VAL A 166 29.29 8.45 67.16
N PRO A 167 29.80 9.10 68.22
CA PRO A 167 31.22 9.35 68.36
C PRO A 167 31.93 8.04 68.73
N LEU A 168 33.14 7.84 68.18
CA LEU A 168 34.08 6.78 68.58
C LEU A 168 34.44 6.89 70.07
#